data_AF-C6XJB4-F1
#
_entry.id   AF-C6XJB4-F1
#
_cell.length_a   1.000
_cell.length_b   1.000
_cell.length_c   1.000
_cell.angle_alpha   90.00
_cell.angle_beta   90.00
_cell.angle_gamma   90.00
#
_symmetry.space_group_name_H-M   'P 1'
#
loop_
_entity.id
_entity.type
_entity.pdbx_description
1 polymer ?
#
loop_
_entity_poly.entity_id
_entity_poly.type
_entity_poly.pdbx_seq_one_letter_code
_entity_poly.pdbx_strand_id
1 'polypeptide(L)'
;MNDQSPNTNAQTLGIQRAYVRSGTQNVHYRTTGSGPAVVMLHDSPRSSRLHTQTMRALANHFTVFALDTPGYGNSDPLPKKQLAISDFAIALHDTIQSLGLDGAPIYATHTSAKIALEYAANLASHTHLILDGLSIPKSPTSSAFIDAYMRPFQKDDAGGFIANEWTHIRDMLRWFPWFSPSTQNRMQLEVNANWIQEYTIDLFSAGPHYSDAYAAAMRYNPLEALRKIESPTTIGARIDDVLFESLQRIPREENTNLEVAKLPADTSGWLDWIISELKKGTVTQKKQPSSVKKTVGKSVYINSVAGQMHIHQLGEHPTDTILILDTPTLVLGQSWAEQLKEDFHILLPELPGFGESDPFTSPSANAFIDSLTDTLDVLAKDNVTILATGLSAPLAMKLAECSSDKVSSIIVDGGISVAAFPEPIHATDFTPHFDFNYSGSHLHEIWHMLRDSQTNWPWNNRQNTSIRKLTPLIKHENLYDSFLGILKQPKHYADAIDTCRELAHSLPKLPHSKMLFLHLDNDPAYIEVEKIASTMHNAILRKRPPCTKDAALIVTNFLEK
;
A
#
# COMPACT_ATOMS: atom_id res chain seq x y z
N MET A 1 -19.91 19.22 -44.49
CA MET A 1 -19.24 17.97 -44.10
C MET A 1 -17.85 18.35 -43.59
N ASN A 2 -17.73 18.58 -42.28
CA ASN A 2 -16.45 18.71 -41.60
C ASN A 2 -16.50 17.71 -40.45
N ASP A 3 -15.90 16.56 -40.71
CA ASP A 3 -15.76 15.44 -39.79
C ASP A 3 -14.60 15.75 -38.85
N GLN A 4 -14.92 16.22 -37.64
CA GLN A 4 -13.95 16.23 -36.54
C GLN A 4 -14.09 14.91 -35.79
N SER A 5 -13.35 13.92 -36.27
CA SER A 5 -13.15 12.66 -35.58
C SER A 5 -12.46 12.95 -34.23
N PRO A 6 -12.98 12.45 -33.09
CA PRO A 6 -12.33 12.63 -31.80
C PRO A 6 -11.00 11.89 -31.78
N ASN A 7 -9.99 12.58 -31.28
CA ASN A 7 -8.61 12.12 -31.16
C ASN A 7 -8.55 10.82 -30.33
N THR A 8 -8.41 9.67 -30.99
CA THR A 8 -8.42 8.31 -30.43
C THR A 8 -7.13 7.89 -29.72
N ASN A 9 -6.29 8.85 -29.30
CA ASN A 9 -5.03 8.60 -28.59
C ASN A 9 -5.11 8.72 -27.06
N ALA A 10 -6.32 8.63 -26.47
CA ALA A 10 -6.44 8.31 -25.06
C ALA A 10 -6.26 6.78 -24.89
N GLN A 11 -5.00 6.30 -24.97
CA GLN A 11 -4.65 5.13 -24.18
C GLN A 11 -5.11 5.44 -22.75
N THR A 12 -6.05 4.66 -22.22
CA THR A 12 -6.53 4.76 -20.85
C THR A 12 -5.34 4.85 -19.91
N LEU A 13 -5.01 6.06 -19.46
CA LEU A 13 -3.98 6.28 -18.45
C LEU A 13 -4.48 5.60 -17.19
N GLY A 14 -3.94 4.41 -16.89
CA GLY A 14 -4.21 3.69 -15.65
C GLY A 14 -3.98 4.62 -14.45
N ILE A 15 -4.69 4.37 -13.35
CA ILE A 15 -4.52 5.16 -12.12
C ILE A 15 -3.07 5.02 -11.66
N GLN A 16 -2.34 6.12 -11.69
CA GLN A 16 -0.96 6.17 -11.25
C GLN A 16 -0.93 6.40 -9.74
N ARG A 17 0.11 5.87 -9.11
CA ARG A 17 0.38 5.95 -7.68
C ARG A 17 1.72 6.61 -7.47
N ALA A 18 1.81 7.44 -6.45
CA ALA A 18 3.02 8.16 -6.12
C ALA A 18 2.98 8.62 -4.66
N TYR A 19 4.13 9.08 -4.21
CA TYR A 19 4.29 9.76 -2.93
C TYR A 19 4.69 11.21 -3.19
N VAL A 20 4.26 12.10 -2.30
CA VAL A 20 4.77 13.45 -2.18
C VAL A 20 5.31 13.66 -0.78
N ARG A 21 6.45 14.34 -0.66
CA ARG A 21 6.99 14.73 0.63
C ARG A 21 6.20 15.94 1.15
N SER A 22 5.58 15.80 2.31
CA SER A 22 4.82 16.85 3.00
C SER A 22 5.43 17.04 4.39
N GLY A 23 6.24 18.10 4.55
CA GLY A 23 7.06 18.28 5.75
C GLY A 23 7.98 17.07 6.01
N THR A 24 7.78 16.39 7.14
CA THR A 24 8.53 15.17 7.51
C THR A 24 7.82 13.86 7.18
N GLN A 25 6.65 13.90 6.55
CA GLN A 25 5.86 12.72 6.18
C GLN A 25 5.86 12.49 4.66
N ASN A 26 5.75 11.23 4.25
CA ASN A 26 5.41 10.86 2.89
C ASN A 26 3.90 10.66 2.80
N VAL A 27 3.26 11.39 1.89
CA VAL A 27 1.83 11.28 1.63
C VAL A 27 1.65 10.55 0.31
N HIS A 28 0.97 9.41 0.39
CA HIS A 28 0.60 8.64 -0.78
C HIS A 28 -0.62 9.24 -1.47
N TYR A 29 -0.62 9.19 -2.80
CA TYR A 29 -1.78 9.59 -3.59
C TYR A 29 -1.90 8.79 -4.88
N ARG A 30 -3.13 8.81 -5.39
CA ARG A 30 -3.51 8.28 -6.70
C ARG A 30 -3.81 9.43 -7.65
N THR A 31 -3.42 9.30 -8.92
CA THR A 31 -3.73 10.30 -9.95
C THR A 31 -4.12 9.69 -11.28
N THR A 32 -5.10 10.29 -11.97
CA THR A 32 -5.49 9.92 -13.33
C THR A 32 -6.21 11.07 -14.02
N GLY A 33 -6.42 10.96 -15.33
CA GLY A 33 -7.19 11.91 -16.12
C GLY A 33 -6.43 13.13 -16.61
N SER A 34 -7.14 13.99 -17.33
CA SER A 34 -6.62 15.22 -17.90
C SER A 34 -7.60 16.37 -17.71
N GLY A 35 -7.08 17.60 -17.64
CA GLY A 35 -7.89 18.80 -17.44
C GLY A 35 -7.50 19.54 -16.15
N PRO A 36 -8.40 20.39 -15.62
CA PRO A 36 -8.18 21.08 -14.34
C PRO A 36 -7.95 20.07 -13.21
N ALA A 37 -7.11 20.43 -12.24
CA ALA A 37 -6.79 19.54 -11.13
C ALA A 37 -7.93 19.51 -10.10
N VAL A 38 -8.24 18.35 -9.53
CA VAL A 38 -9.21 18.25 -8.43
C VAL A 38 -8.67 17.30 -7.36
N VAL A 39 -9.04 17.54 -6.11
CA VAL A 39 -8.58 16.73 -4.97
C VAL A 39 -9.73 15.92 -4.40
N MET A 40 -9.48 14.65 -4.09
CA MET A 40 -10.42 13.77 -3.42
C MET A 40 -9.84 13.25 -2.11
N LEU A 41 -10.62 13.32 -1.03
CA LEU A 41 -10.26 12.77 0.29
C LEU A 41 -11.25 11.68 0.68
N HIS A 42 -10.73 10.57 1.22
CA HIS A 42 -11.52 9.40 1.63
C HIS A 42 -12.07 9.57 3.07
N ASP A 43 -12.98 8.69 3.49
CA ASP A 43 -13.39 8.57 4.88
C ASP A 43 -12.51 7.58 5.64
N SER A 44 -12.50 7.66 6.97
CA SER A 44 -11.69 6.75 7.81
C SER A 44 -12.48 5.50 8.20
N PRO A 45 -11.83 4.32 8.31
CA PRO A 45 -10.41 4.05 8.15
C PRO A 45 -10.00 3.64 6.73
N ARG A 46 -10.76 4.06 5.70
CA ARG A 46 -10.47 3.72 4.31
C ARG A 46 -9.25 4.47 3.76
N SER A 47 -8.97 4.30 2.47
CA SER A 47 -7.91 5.01 1.75
C SER A 47 -8.40 5.56 0.40
N SER A 48 -7.52 6.21 -0.36
CA SER A 48 -7.76 6.63 -1.75
C SER A 48 -8.19 5.48 -2.67
N ARG A 49 -8.00 4.21 -2.28
CA ARG A 49 -8.56 3.04 -2.98
C ARG A 49 -10.08 3.14 -3.17
N LEU A 50 -10.78 3.69 -2.17
CA LEU A 50 -12.22 3.97 -2.23
C LEU A 50 -12.62 4.71 -3.50
N HIS A 51 -11.79 5.66 -3.92
CA HIS A 51 -12.10 6.57 -5.01
C HIS A 51 -11.77 6.01 -6.39
N THR A 52 -11.16 4.83 -6.51
CA THR A 52 -10.64 4.33 -7.81
C THR A 52 -11.70 4.26 -8.91
N GLN A 53 -12.94 3.85 -8.62
CA GLN A 53 -14.02 3.84 -9.61
C GLN A 53 -14.46 5.26 -9.99
N THR A 54 -14.63 6.13 -8.99
CA THR A 54 -14.99 7.54 -9.19
C THR A 54 -13.91 8.29 -9.98
N MET A 55 -12.64 8.07 -9.67
CA MET A 55 -11.51 8.64 -10.40
C MET A 55 -11.56 8.31 -11.88
N ARG A 56 -11.86 7.06 -12.26
CA ARG A 56 -12.02 6.66 -13.67
C ARG A 56 -13.16 7.41 -14.35
N ALA A 57 -14.28 7.60 -13.66
CA ALA A 57 -15.41 8.35 -14.20
C ALA A 57 -15.11 9.86 -14.37
N LEU A 58 -14.30 10.42 -13.48
CA LEU A 58 -13.88 11.83 -13.50
C LEU A 58 -12.70 12.10 -14.45
N ALA A 59 -11.97 11.08 -14.88
CA ALA A 59 -10.71 11.20 -15.63
C ALA A 59 -10.83 11.94 -16.98
N ASN A 60 -12.02 11.93 -17.58
CA ASN A 60 -12.30 12.63 -18.84
C ASN A 60 -12.62 14.12 -18.65
N HIS A 61 -12.75 14.58 -17.40
CA HIS A 61 -13.10 15.95 -17.06
C HIS A 61 -11.98 16.67 -16.30
N PHE A 62 -11.20 15.93 -15.52
CA PHE A 62 -10.24 16.48 -14.57
C PHE A 62 -8.96 15.64 -14.49
N THR A 63 -7.88 16.26 -14.03
CA THR A 63 -6.75 15.53 -13.43
C THR A 63 -7.05 15.34 -11.94
N VAL A 64 -7.43 14.13 -11.56
CA VAL A 64 -7.92 13.81 -10.21
C VAL A 64 -6.76 13.36 -9.34
N PHE A 65 -6.59 13.96 -8.17
CA PHE A 65 -5.64 13.56 -7.12
C PHE A 65 -6.41 13.04 -5.90
N ALA A 66 -6.42 11.73 -5.67
CA ALA A 66 -6.99 11.14 -4.46
C ALA A 66 -5.88 10.90 -3.43
N LEU A 67 -5.94 11.60 -2.30
CA LEU A 67 -4.89 11.57 -1.27
C LEU A 67 -5.26 10.55 -0.17
N ASP A 68 -4.27 9.82 0.32
CA ASP A 68 -4.38 9.10 1.58
C ASP A 68 -4.08 10.06 2.74
N THR A 69 -5.02 10.23 3.66
CA THR A 69 -4.79 11.03 4.87
C THR A 69 -3.70 10.39 5.75
N PRO A 70 -2.90 11.18 6.50
CA PRO A 70 -1.83 10.64 7.34
C PRO A 70 -2.28 9.49 8.25
N GLY A 71 -1.55 8.37 8.23
CA GLY A 71 -1.86 7.16 9.01
C GLY A 71 -2.88 6.21 8.35
N TYR A 72 -3.35 6.52 7.14
CA TYR A 72 -4.25 5.67 6.36
C TYR A 72 -3.63 5.29 5.01
N GLY A 73 -4.10 4.18 4.45
CA GLY A 73 -3.58 3.64 3.19
C GLY A 73 -2.07 3.44 3.26
N ASN A 74 -1.32 4.14 2.40
CA ASN A 74 0.15 4.08 2.38
C ASN A 74 0.81 5.39 2.87
N SER A 75 0.07 6.34 3.44
CA SER A 75 0.64 7.58 3.99
C SER A 75 1.25 7.38 5.38
N ASP A 76 2.39 8.02 5.63
CA ASP A 76 3.01 8.04 6.97
C ASP A 76 2.04 8.62 8.01
N PRO A 77 2.02 8.10 9.26
CA PRO A 77 1.24 8.66 10.35
C PRO A 77 1.85 9.95 10.90
N LEU A 78 1.03 10.79 11.53
CA LEU A 78 1.49 11.98 12.25
C LEU A 78 2.10 11.58 13.61
N PRO A 79 3.27 12.14 14.01
CA PRO A 79 3.98 11.73 15.22
C PRO A 79 3.40 12.38 16.49
N LYS A 80 2.09 12.25 16.73
CA LYS A 80 1.39 12.83 17.89
C LYS A 80 0.46 11.80 18.51
N LYS A 81 0.46 11.72 19.85
CA LYS A 81 -0.36 10.74 20.60
C LYS A 81 -1.87 10.98 20.50
N GLN A 82 -2.29 12.25 20.45
CA GLN A 82 -3.69 12.61 20.33
C GLN A 82 -3.83 13.70 19.27
N LEU A 83 -4.35 13.29 18.12
CA LEU A 83 -4.55 14.16 16.98
C LEU A 83 -5.90 14.88 17.06
N ALA A 84 -5.90 16.13 16.61
CA ALA A 84 -7.06 16.97 16.35
C ALA A 84 -7.25 17.15 14.84
N ILE A 85 -8.44 17.56 14.41
CA ILE A 85 -8.72 17.82 13.00
C ILE A 85 -7.79 18.89 12.41
N SER A 86 -7.36 19.87 13.22
CA SER A 86 -6.39 20.88 12.82
C SER A 86 -5.02 20.30 12.45
N ASP A 87 -4.57 19.23 13.11
CA ASP A 87 -3.29 18.58 12.76
C ASP A 87 -3.35 17.97 11.36
N PHE A 88 -4.48 17.32 11.02
CA PHE A 88 -4.73 16.79 9.67
C PHE A 88 -4.94 17.90 8.63
N ALA A 89 -5.57 19.02 9.00
CA ALA A 89 -5.75 20.16 8.10
C ALA A 89 -4.42 20.83 7.74
N ILE A 90 -3.48 20.92 8.70
CA ILE A 90 -2.10 21.38 8.44
C ILE A 90 -1.39 20.40 7.51
N ALA A 91 -1.46 19.10 7.77
CA ALA A 91 -0.85 18.10 6.89
C ALA A 91 -1.45 18.13 5.46
N LEU A 92 -2.76 18.37 5.35
CA LEU A 92 -3.42 18.59 4.05
C LEU A 92 -2.88 19.85 3.37
N HIS A 93 -2.74 20.97 4.09
CA HIS A 93 -2.19 22.21 3.55
C HIS A 93 -0.78 21.99 2.97
N ASP A 94 0.12 21.39 3.74
CA ASP A 94 1.49 21.12 3.30
C ASP A 94 1.52 20.20 2.08
N THR A 95 0.60 19.23 2.01
CA THR A 95 0.47 18.31 0.87
C THR A 95 -0.01 19.04 -0.38
N ILE A 96 -1.04 19.89 -0.25
CA ILE A 96 -1.57 20.71 -1.34
C ILE A 96 -0.49 21.64 -1.90
N GLN A 97 0.28 22.30 -1.03
CA GLN A 97 1.40 23.15 -1.44
C GLN A 97 2.49 22.33 -2.15
N SER A 98 2.85 21.17 -1.61
CA SER A 98 3.90 20.30 -2.17
C SER A 98 3.54 19.72 -3.55
N LEU A 99 2.26 19.47 -3.80
CA LEU A 99 1.75 19.02 -5.11
C LEU A 99 1.47 20.19 -6.07
N GLY A 100 1.54 21.45 -5.60
CA GLY A 100 1.17 22.62 -6.39
C GLY A 100 -0.32 22.68 -6.73
N LEU A 101 -1.18 22.19 -5.84
CA LEU A 101 -2.64 22.09 -6.01
C LEU A 101 -3.40 23.27 -5.36
N ASP A 102 -2.73 24.39 -5.15
CA ASP A 102 -3.33 25.59 -4.55
C ASP A 102 -4.55 26.07 -5.36
N GLY A 103 -5.69 26.23 -4.67
CA GLY A 103 -6.96 26.61 -5.28
C GLY A 103 -7.69 25.49 -6.04
N ALA A 104 -7.18 24.25 -6.05
CA ALA A 104 -7.94 23.12 -6.59
C ALA A 104 -9.17 22.80 -5.74
N PRO A 105 -10.35 22.56 -6.35
CA PRO A 105 -11.52 22.17 -5.58
C PRO A 105 -11.29 20.82 -4.89
N ILE A 106 -11.78 20.72 -3.66
CA ILE A 106 -11.63 19.53 -2.83
C ILE A 106 -12.99 18.88 -2.65
N TYR A 107 -13.11 17.65 -3.11
CA TYR A 107 -14.16 16.73 -2.72
C TYR A 107 -13.71 15.91 -1.50
N ALA A 108 -14.51 15.86 -0.44
CA ALA A 108 -14.15 15.14 0.78
C ALA A 108 -15.36 14.45 1.40
N THR A 109 -15.17 13.19 1.80
CA THR A 109 -16.23 12.35 2.39
C THR A 109 -16.07 12.20 3.92
N HIS A 110 -17.19 12.29 4.64
CA HIS A 110 -17.33 11.94 6.06
C HIS A 110 -16.22 12.51 6.96
N THR A 111 -15.28 11.69 7.45
CA THR A 111 -14.18 12.13 8.31
C THR A 111 -13.38 13.25 7.65
N SER A 112 -13.03 13.09 6.38
CA SER A 112 -12.25 14.09 5.65
C SER A 112 -13.04 15.34 5.29
N ALA A 113 -14.38 15.30 5.33
CA ALA A 113 -15.18 16.52 5.17
C ALA A 113 -14.87 17.53 6.30
N LYS A 114 -14.59 17.04 7.52
CA LYS A 114 -14.15 17.89 8.64
C LYS A 114 -12.72 18.40 8.45
N ILE A 115 -11.83 17.57 7.91
CA ILE A 115 -10.43 17.95 7.60
C ILE A 115 -10.41 19.06 6.54
N ALA A 116 -11.13 18.88 5.43
CA ALA A 116 -11.21 19.86 4.35
C ALA A 116 -11.86 21.18 4.81
N LEU A 117 -12.92 21.09 5.62
CA LEU A 117 -13.57 22.26 6.22
C LEU A 117 -12.61 23.06 7.11
N GLU A 118 -11.89 22.40 8.02
CA GLU A 118 -10.91 23.06 8.89
C GLU A 118 -9.76 23.68 8.08
N TYR A 119 -9.30 22.99 7.04
CA TYR A 119 -8.30 23.48 6.10
C TYR A 119 -8.75 24.77 5.40
N ALA A 120 -9.92 24.79 4.76
CA ALA A 120 -10.39 25.96 4.03
C ALA A 120 -10.75 27.13 4.96
N ALA A 121 -11.31 26.84 6.14
CA ALA A 121 -11.72 27.87 7.09
C ALA A 121 -10.55 28.59 7.78
N ASN A 122 -9.36 27.97 7.86
CA ASN A 122 -8.23 28.53 8.62
C ASN A 122 -6.94 28.70 7.81
N LEU A 123 -6.75 27.94 6.73
CA LEU A 123 -5.47 27.87 6.01
C LEU A 123 -5.58 28.26 4.53
N ALA A 124 -6.75 28.13 3.90
CA ALA A 124 -6.90 28.36 2.47
C ALA A 124 -8.30 28.84 2.05
N SER A 125 -8.61 30.11 2.33
CA SER A 125 -9.93 30.73 2.15
C SER A 125 -10.46 30.81 0.70
N HIS A 126 -9.66 30.45 -0.30
CA HIS A 126 -10.03 30.51 -1.72
C HIS A 126 -10.39 29.14 -2.34
N THR A 127 -10.45 28.07 -1.52
CA THR A 127 -10.61 26.69 -2.01
C THR A 127 -12.08 26.29 -2.12
N HIS A 128 -12.59 25.98 -3.31
CA HIS A 128 -13.97 25.49 -3.44
C HIS A 128 -14.12 24.09 -2.81
N LEU A 129 -15.07 23.93 -1.89
CA LEU A 129 -15.27 22.69 -1.14
C LEU A 129 -16.56 21.97 -1.55
N ILE A 130 -16.45 20.65 -1.74
CA ILE A 130 -17.57 19.74 -1.95
C ILE A 130 -17.52 18.70 -0.83
N LEU A 131 -18.38 18.88 0.18
CA LEU A 131 -18.39 18.06 1.39
C LEU A 131 -19.53 17.05 1.32
N ASP A 132 -19.22 15.77 1.27
CA ASP A 132 -20.20 14.70 1.17
C ASP A 132 -20.31 13.93 2.49
N GLY A 133 -21.49 13.98 3.11
CA GLY A 133 -21.72 13.39 4.42
C GLY A 133 -20.99 14.13 5.55
N LEU A 134 -21.12 15.45 5.66
CA LEU A 134 -20.55 16.18 6.81
C LEU A 134 -21.30 15.85 8.11
N SER A 135 -20.64 15.18 9.05
CA SER A 135 -21.23 14.86 10.35
C SER A 135 -21.31 16.09 11.27
N ILE A 136 -22.52 16.45 11.69
CA ILE A 136 -22.79 17.49 12.69
C ILE A 136 -23.61 16.84 13.81
N PRO A 137 -23.04 16.44 14.95
CA PRO A 137 -23.82 15.77 15.99
C PRO A 137 -24.77 16.74 16.72
N LYS A 138 -25.89 16.25 17.28
CA LYS A 138 -26.85 17.09 18.03
C LYS A 138 -26.26 17.63 19.34
N SER A 139 -25.36 16.85 19.92
CA SER A 139 -24.58 17.18 21.10
C SER A 139 -23.16 16.65 20.90
N PRO A 140 -22.15 17.23 21.56
CA PRO A 140 -20.79 16.70 21.51
C PRO A 140 -20.74 15.21 21.88
N THR A 141 -19.95 14.43 21.14
CA THR A 141 -19.72 13.02 21.45
C THR A 141 -18.86 12.94 22.72
N SER A 142 -19.30 12.15 23.71
CA SER A 142 -18.57 12.01 24.97
C SER A 142 -17.25 11.26 24.78
N SER A 143 -16.22 11.61 25.56
CA SER A 143 -14.93 10.91 25.52
C SER A 143 -15.09 9.41 25.76
N ALA A 144 -15.94 9.01 26.72
CA ALA A 144 -16.22 7.59 27.00
C ALA A 144 -16.79 6.83 25.78
N PHE A 145 -17.64 7.48 24.98
CA PHE A 145 -18.13 6.88 23.74
C PHE A 145 -17.00 6.75 22.72
N ILE A 146 -16.18 7.79 22.55
CA ILE A 146 -15.07 7.79 21.60
C ILE A 146 -14.07 6.70 21.97
N ASP A 147 -13.67 6.61 23.23
CA ASP A 147 -12.69 5.62 23.72
C ASP A 147 -13.20 4.18 23.54
N ALA A 148 -14.50 3.94 23.74
CA ALA A 148 -15.11 2.63 23.49
C ALA A 148 -15.21 2.32 21.98
N TYR A 149 -15.60 3.30 21.17
CA TYR A 149 -15.80 3.12 19.73
C TYR A 149 -14.46 2.96 18.98
N MET A 150 -13.43 3.66 19.45
CA MET A 150 -12.08 3.76 18.88
C MET A 150 -11.06 2.98 19.72
N ARG A 151 -11.41 1.74 20.08
CA ARG A 151 -10.53 0.85 20.86
C ARG A 151 -9.13 0.73 20.21
N PRO A 152 -8.08 0.42 20.97
CA PRO A 152 -6.77 0.18 20.37
C PRO A 152 -6.77 -1.02 19.40
N PHE A 153 -6.09 -0.88 18.26
CA PHE A 153 -5.67 -2.00 17.41
C PHE A 153 -4.31 -2.48 17.95
N GLN A 154 -4.27 -3.70 18.49
CA GLN A 154 -3.07 -4.26 19.10
C GLN A 154 -2.65 -5.51 18.32
N LYS A 155 -1.52 -5.42 17.61
CA LYS A 155 -0.90 -6.57 16.96
C LYS A 155 -0.30 -7.49 18.02
N ASP A 156 -0.36 -8.79 17.77
CA ASP A 156 0.28 -9.80 18.61
C ASP A 156 0.89 -10.91 17.73
N ASP A 157 1.89 -11.60 18.26
CA ASP A 157 2.63 -12.61 17.51
C ASP A 157 1.74 -13.82 17.16
N ALA A 158 0.79 -14.18 18.03
CA ALA A 158 -0.08 -15.34 17.83
C ALA A 158 -1.12 -15.12 16.72
N GLY A 159 -1.42 -13.87 16.36
CA GLY A 159 -2.45 -13.50 15.38
C GLY A 159 -3.84 -13.32 15.98
N GLY A 160 -3.96 -13.18 17.30
CA GLY A 160 -5.25 -12.97 17.98
C GLY A 160 -5.96 -11.70 17.53
N PHE A 161 -5.19 -10.66 17.17
CA PHE A 161 -5.70 -9.41 16.62
C PHE A 161 -6.57 -9.62 15.37
N ILE A 162 -6.26 -10.61 14.53
CA ILE A 162 -7.03 -10.89 13.31
C ILE A 162 -8.48 -11.25 13.65
N ALA A 163 -8.70 -12.10 14.65
CA ALA A 163 -10.03 -12.47 15.12
C ALA A 163 -10.77 -11.29 15.75
N ASN A 164 -10.06 -10.45 16.51
CA ASN A 164 -10.61 -9.25 17.12
C ASN A 164 -11.09 -8.26 16.06
N GLU A 165 -10.23 -7.93 15.10
CA GLU A 165 -10.56 -6.98 14.03
C GLU A 165 -11.63 -7.52 13.07
N TRP A 166 -11.58 -8.81 12.74
CA TRP A 166 -12.61 -9.41 11.89
C TRP A 166 -13.99 -9.37 12.55
N THR A 167 -14.07 -9.68 13.85
CA THR A 167 -15.31 -9.59 14.62
C THR A 167 -15.80 -8.14 14.67
N HIS A 168 -14.90 -7.20 14.92
CA HIS A 168 -15.20 -5.77 14.95
C HIS A 168 -15.76 -5.25 13.61
N ILE A 169 -15.14 -5.58 12.48
CA ILE A 169 -15.66 -5.23 11.14
C ILE A 169 -17.10 -5.72 10.98
N ARG A 170 -17.37 -6.97 11.36
CA ARG A 170 -18.72 -7.55 11.23
C ARG A 170 -19.72 -6.88 12.15
N ASP A 171 -19.30 -6.53 13.36
CA ASP A 171 -20.18 -5.90 14.35
C ASP A 171 -20.52 -4.45 13.97
N MET A 172 -19.59 -3.73 13.33
CA MET A 172 -19.83 -2.41 12.73
C MET A 172 -20.90 -2.42 11.63
N LEU A 173 -21.07 -3.55 10.94
CA LEU A 173 -22.10 -3.72 9.92
C LEU A 173 -23.47 -4.13 10.49
N ARG A 174 -23.54 -4.34 11.80
CA ARG A 174 -24.69 -4.95 12.47
C ARG A 174 -25.28 -4.06 13.54
N TRP A 175 -24.45 -3.31 14.27
CA TRP A 175 -24.89 -2.50 15.39
C TRP A 175 -24.25 -1.12 15.37
N PHE A 176 -25.03 -0.10 15.72
CA PHE A 176 -24.53 1.23 16.01
C PHE A 176 -24.97 1.69 17.41
N PRO A 177 -24.03 1.97 18.33
CA PRO A 177 -22.60 1.69 18.22
C PRO A 177 -22.30 0.18 18.24
N TRP A 178 -21.22 -0.24 17.57
CA TRP A 178 -20.86 -1.66 17.40
C TRP A 178 -20.59 -2.38 18.73
N PHE A 179 -20.14 -1.65 19.75
CA PHE A 179 -19.83 -2.20 21.08
C PHE A 179 -21.05 -2.38 21.99
N SER A 180 -22.26 -2.06 21.54
CA SER A 180 -23.50 -2.18 22.32
C SER A 180 -24.56 -3.00 21.58
N PRO A 181 -24.34 -4.31 21.39
CA PRO A 181 -25.28 -5.15 20.63
C PRO A 181 -26.63 -5.27 21.34
N SER A 182 -27.68 -4.83 20.66
CA SER A 182 -29.07 -4.96 21.11
C SER A 182 -30.02 -4.98 19.90
N THR A 183 -31.28 -5.34 20.11
CA THR A 183 -32.32 -5.21 19.07
C THR A 183 -32.56 -3.76 18.69
N GLN A 184 -32.46 -2.83 19.65
CA GLN A 184 -32.62 -1.40 19.44
C GLN A 184 -31.48 -0.80 18.61
N ASN A 185 -30.25 -1.27 18.79
CA ASN A 185 -29.07 -0.77 18.08
C ASN A 185 -28.81 -1.52 16.76
N ARG A 186 -29.67 -2.48 16.39
CA ARG A 186 -29.50 -3.29 15.19
C ARG A 186 -29.70 -2.44 13.94
N MET A 187 -28.71 -2.44 13.07
CA MET A 187 -28.76 -1.75 11.78
C MET A 187 -29.39 -2.64 10.71
N GLN A 188 -30.03 -2.00 9.73
CA GLN A 188 -30.58 -2.63 8.52
C GLN A 188 -29.71 -2.23 7.32
N LEU A 189 -28.54 -2.85 7.22
CA LEU A 189 -27.57 -2.60 6.15
C LEU A 189 -27.40 -3.85 5.27
N GLU A 190 -27.43 -3.64 3.97
CA GLU A 190 -27.03 -4.65 2.98
C GLU A 190 -25.62 -4.32 2.50
N VAL A 191 -24.67 -5.23 2.74
CA VAL A 191 -23.26 -5.04 2.37
C VAL A 191 -22.76 -6.30 1.67
N ASN A 192 -22.13 -6.12 0.51
CA ASN A 192 -21.60 -7.22 -0.29
C ASN A 192 -20.17 -7.62 0.15
N ALA A 193 -19.73 -8.81 -0.27
CA ALA A 193 -18.41 -9.34 0.04
C ALA A 193 -17.25 -8.41 -0.37
N ASN A 194 -17.36 -7.76 -1.53
CA ASN A 194 -16.32 -6.87 -2.04
C ASN A 194 -16.11 -5.67 -1.13
N TRP A 195 -17.18 -5.07 -0.60
CA TRP A 195 -17.08 -3.98 0.36
C TRP A 195 -16.36 -4.43 1.63
N ILE A 196 -16.70 -5.61 2.16
CA ILE A 196 -16.06 -6.15 3.38
C ILE A 196 -14.57 -6.39 3.13
N GLN A 197 -14.22 -6.96 1.99
CA GLN A 197 -12.84 -7.23 1.61
C GLN A 197 -12.02 -5.94 1.50
N GLU A 198 -12.51 -4.92 0.77
CA GLU A 198 -11.81 -3.64 0.64
C GLU A 198 -11.70 -2.90 1.98
N TYR A 199 -12.76 -2.88 2.78
CA TYR A 199 -12.72 -2.28 4.12
C TYR A 199 -11.74 -3.01 5.04
N THR A 200 -11.65 -4.33 4.92
CA THR A 200 -10.68 -5.15 5.67
C THR A 200 -9.25 -4.73 5.29
N ILE A 201 -8.92 -4.67 3.99
CA ILE A 201 -7.60 -4.24 3.53
C ILE A 201 -7.25 -2.85 4.08
N ASP A 202 -8.19 -1.91 4.02
CA ASP A 202 -7.98 -0.55 4.51
C ASP A 202 -7.79 -0.49 6.04
N LEU A 203 -8.63 -1.19 6.81
CA LEU A 203 -8.51 -1.23 8.28
C LEU A 203 -7.16 -1.81 8.71
N PHE A 204 -6.76 -2.95 8.13
CA PHE A 204 -5.47 -3.55 8.44
C PHE A 204 -4.29 -2.70 7.89
N SER A 205 -4.46 -1.97 6.79
CA SER A 205 -3.42 -1.04 6.31
C SER A 205 -3.22 0.13 7.28
N ALA A 206 -4.30 0.72 7.80
CA ALA A 206 -4.21 1.76 8.83
C ALA A 206 -3.70 1.22 10.17
N GLY A 207 -4.04 -0.02 10.53
CA GLY A 207 -3.52 -0.72 11.71
C GLY A 207 -3.71 0.09 13.00
N PRO A 208 -2.66 0.29 13.82
CA PRO A 208 -2.73 1.11 15.05
C PRO A 208 -3.24 2.54 14.86
N HIS A 209 -3.16 3.09 13.64
CA HIS A 209 -3.55 4.47 13.31
C HIS A 209 -5.00 4.59 12.83
N TYR A 210 -5.74 3.49 12.69
CA TYR A 210 -7.10 3.51 12.16
C TYR A 210 -8.05 4.47 12.91
N SER A 211 -7.79 4.68 14.20
CA SER A 211 -8.58 5.53 15.08
C SER A 211 -8.19 7.00 15.06
N ASP A 212 -7.04 7.37 14.49
CA ASP A 212 -6.45 8.71 14.66
C ASP A 212 -7.35 9.83 14.11
N ALA A 213 -7.58 9.86 12.79
CA ALA A 213 -8.44 10.87 12.17
C ALA A 213 -9.91 10.67 12.55
N TYR A 214 -10.33 9.42 12.76
CA TYR A 214 -11.71 9.10 13.10
C TYR A 214 -12.09 9.64 14.50
N ALA A 215 -11.25 9.41 15.51
CA ALA A 215 -11.44 9.97 16.84
C ALA A 215 -11.33 11.50 16.84
N ALA A 216 -10.39 12.06 16.06
CA ALA A 216 -10.28 13.51 15.87
C ALA A 216 -11.59 14.11 15.32
N ALA A 217 -12.17 13.48 14.29
CA ALA A 217 -13.44 13.89 13.70
C ALA A 217 -14.60 13.80 14.69
N MET A 218 -14.65 12.79 15.57
CA MET A 218 -15.70 12.70 16.60
C MET A 218 -15.62 13.84 17.63
N ARG A 219 -14.42 14.35 17.94
CA ARG A 219 -14.21 15.47 18.87
C ARG A 219 -14.48 16.84 18.24
N TYR A 220 -14.39 16.95 16.91
CA TYR A 220 -14.45 18.23 16.22
C TYR A 220 -15.88 18.73 15.98
N ASN A 221 -16.11 20.01 16.35
CA ASN A 221 -17.34 20.74 16.09
C ASN A 221 -17.23 21.57 14.79
N PRO A 222 -17.91 21.17 13.70
CA PRO A 222 -17.80 21.87 12.42
C PRO A 222 -18.55 23.21 12.37
N LEU A 223 -19.44 23.52 13.32
CA LEU A 223 -20.29 24.71 13.24
C LEU A 223 -19.49 26.03 13.28
N GLU A 224 -18.40 26.07 14.04
CA GLU A 224 -17.55 27.27 14.09
C GLU A 224 -16.89 27.53 12.74
N ALA A 225 -16.29 26.50 12.12
CA ALA A 225 -15.69 26.61 10.80
C ALA A 225 -16.73 26.95 9.72
N LEU A 226 -17.92 26.35 9.75
CA LEU A 226 -19.01 26.67 8.82
C LEU A 226 -19.45 28.13 8.91
N ARG A 227 -19.44 28.75 10.10
CA ARG A 227 -19.83 30.16 10.23
C ARG A 227 -18.78 31.12 9.68
N LYS A 228 -17.49 30.78 9.80
CA LYS A 228 -16.39 31.68 9.41
C LYS A 228 -15.79 31.42 8.03
N ILE A 229 -16.09 30.28 7.41
CA ILE A 229 -15.49 29.93 6.11
C ILE A 229 -15.89 30.93 5.02
N GLU A 230 -14.88 31.48 4.36
CA GLU A 230 -15.06 32.40 3.23
C GLU A 230 -15.13 31.67 1.88
N SER A 231 -14.67 30.42 1.85
CA SER A 231 -14.67 29.60 0.64
C SER A 231 -16.07 29.14 0.24
N PRO A 232 -16.41 29.17 -1.06
CA PRO A 232 -17.63 28.53 -1.56
C PRO A 232 -17.65 27.05 -1.19
N THR A 233 -18.70 26.61 -0.52
CA THR A 233 -18.80 25.27 0.06
C THR A 233 -20.18 24.68 -0.20
N THR A 234 -20.23 23.59 -0.96
CA THR A 234 -21.44 22.78 -1.15
C THR A 234 -21.40 21.56 -0.24
N ILE A 235 -22.39 21.40 0.63
CA ILE A 235 -22.53 20.25 1.52
C ILE A 235 -23.64 19.34 1.00
N GLY A 236 -23.24 18.17 0.51
CA GLY A 236 -24.11 17.11 0.01
C GLY A 236 -24.29 15.97 1.00
N ALA A 237 -25.41 15.26 0.90
CA ALA A 237 -25.53 13.89 1.41
C ALA A 237 -26.62 13.16 0.62
N ARG A 238 -26.42 11.85 0.40
CA ARG A 238 -27.42 10.98 -0.21
C ARG A 238 -28.52 10.64 0.79
N ILE A 239 -29.74 10.44 0.29
CA ILE A 239 -30.91 10.13 1.13
C ILE A 239 -30.78 8.81 1.91
N ASP A 240 -29.92 7.90 1.44
CA ASP A 240 -29.58 6.64 2.09
C ASP A 240 -28.34 6.74 3.01
N ASP A 241 -27.72 7.92 3.12
CA ASP A 241 -26.59 8.16 4.03
C ASP A 241 -27.08 8.46 5.46
N VAL A 242 -26.42 7.85 6.45
CA VAL A 242 -26.74 8.06 7.88
C VAL A 242 -26.55 9.51 8.34
N LEU A 243 -25.79 10.32 7.59
CA LEU A 243 -25.51 11.72 7.85
C LEU A 243 -26.44 12.66 7.08
N PHE A 244 -27.41 12.17 6.32
CA PHE A 244 -28.38 13.01 5.59
C PHE A 244 -29.10 14.03 6.48
N GLU A 245 -29.50 13.62 7.69
CA GLU A 245 -30.13 14.50 8.68
C GLU A 245 -29.20 15.62 9.20
N SER A 246 -27.87 15.51 9.00
CA SER A 246 -26.92 16.58 9.33
C SER A 246 -27.09 17.81 8.45
N LEU A 247 -27.63 17.67 7.24
CA LEU A 247 -27.85 18.79 6.32
C LEU A 247 -28.77 19.88 6.91
N GLN A 248 -29.70 19.50 7.79
CA GLN A 248 -30.62 20.44 8.45
C GLN A 248 -29.92 21.37 9.45
N ARG A 249 -28.70 21.04 9.90
CA ARG A 249 -27.93 21.78 10.91
C ARG A 249 -26.87 22.70 10.30
N ILE A 250 -26.82 22.80 8.97
CA ILE A 250 -25.90 23.70 8.27
C ILE A 250 -26.39 25.15 8.40
N PRO A 251 -25.58 26.09 8.92
CA PRO A 251 -26.02 27.46 9.23
C PRO A 251 -26.01 28.38 7.99
N ARG A 252 -26.77 28.02 6.94
CA ARG A 252 -26.81 28.79 5.66
C ARG A 252 -27.35 30.21 5.81
N GLU A 253 -28.16 30.45 6.84
CA GLU A 253 -28.67 31.79 7.15
C GLU A 253 -27.60 32.68 7.77
N GLU A 254 -26.57 32.09 8.38
CA GLU A 254 -25.45 32.80 9.00
C GLU A 254 -24.26 32.97 8.04
N ASN A 255 -24.13 32.13 7.01
CA ASN A 255 -23.06 32.20 6.02
C ASN A 255 -23.55 31.88 4.60
N THR A 256 -23.52 32.90 3.73
CA THR A 256 -23.99 32.83 2.34
C THR A 256 -23.07 32.03 1.40
N ASN A 257 -21.87 31.64 1.85
CA ASN A 257 -20.97 30.78 1.08
C ASN A 257 -21.36 29.29 1.13
N LEU A 258 -22.40 28.94 1.91
CA LEU A 258 -22.83 27.57 2.14
C LEU A 258 -24.03 27.19 1.28
N GLU A 259 -23.87 26.17 0.44
CA GLU A 259 -24.94 25.50 -0.28
C GLU A 259 -25.21 24.11 0.32
N VAL A 260 -26.44 23.63 0.21
CA VAL A 260 -26.84 22.28 0.66
C VAL A 260 -27.46 21.53 -0.51
N ALA A 261 -26.97 20.32 -0.76
CA ALA A 261 -27.46 19.43 -1.79
C ALA A 261 -28.04 18.15 -1.16
N LYS A 262 -29.32 17.87 -1.42
CA LYS A 262 -29.94 16.59 -1.05
C LYS A 262 -29.86 15.67 -2.26
N LEU A 263 -29.09 14.59 -2.15
CA LEU A 263 -28.76 13.72 -3.28
C LEU A 263 -29.64 12.47 -3.26
N PRO A 264 -29.99 11.92 -4.44
CA PRO A 264 -30.69 10.65 -4.52
C PRO A 264 -29.76 9.49 -4.08
N ALA A 265 -30.36 8.32 -3.83
CA ALA A 265 -29.63 7.10 -3.47
C ALA A 265 -28.95 6.42 -4.68
N ASP A 266 -29.10 6.93 -5.90
CA ASP A 266 -28.44 6.34 -7.06
C ASP A 266 -27.05 6.92 -7.29
N THR A 267 -26.12 6.06 -7.71
CA THR A 267 -24.72 6.45 -7.95
C THR A 267 -24.58 7.40 -9.14
N SER A 268 -25.46 7.34 -10.15
CA SER A 268 -25.42 8.23 -11.31
C SER A 268 -25.69 9.69 -10.95
N GLY A 269 -26.78 9.98 -10.23
CA GLY A 269 -27.13 11.33 -9.81
C GLY A 269 -26.11 11.92 -8.84
N TRP A 270 -25.52 11.09 -7.98
CA TRP A 270 -24.40 11.49 -7.14
C TRP A 270 -23.16 11.87 -7.96
N LEU A 271 -22.81 11.08 -8.99
CA LEU A 271 -21.66 11.34 -9.84
C LEU A 271 -21.86 12.62 -10.67
N ASP A 272 -23.05 12.81 -11.23
CA ASP A 272 -23.42 14.02 -11.98
C ASP A 272 -23.31 15.28 -11.10
N TRP A 273 -23.73 15.17 -9.84
CA TRP A 273 -23.57 16.25 -8.87
C TRP A 273 -22.10 16.57 -8.61
N ILE A 274 -21.25 15.57 -8.33
CA ILE A 274 -19.81 15.81 -8.11
C ILE A 274 -19.17 16.45 -9.33
N ILE A 275 -19.46 15.97 -10.55
CA ILE A 275 -18.92 16.56 -11.79
C ILE A 275 -19.33 18.03 -11.92
N SER A 276 -20.59 18.34 -11.64
CA SER A 276 -21.12 19.70 -11.70
C SER A 276 -20.42 20.63 -10.69
N GLU A 277 -20.34 20.23 -9.42
CA GLU A 277 -19.72 21.04 -8.37
C GLU A 277 -18.22 21.23 -8.59
N LEU A 278 -17.50 20.17 -8.99
CA LEU A 278 -16.08 20.28 -9.34
C LEU A 278 -15.87 21.26 -10.50
N LYS A 279 -16.71 21.23 -11.54
CA LYS A 279 -16.63 22.20 -12.65
C LYS A 279 -16.74 23.64 -12.16
N LYS A 280 -17.68 23.94 -11.25
CA LYS A 280 -17.81 25.27 -10.65
C LYS A 280 -16.51 25.72 -9.97
N GLY A 281 -15.88 24.83 -9.21
CA GLY A 281 -14.65 25.12 -8.47
C GLY A 281 -13.40 25.26 -9.34
N THR A 282 -13.35 24.61 -10.52
CA THR A 282 -12.17 24.68 -11.40
C THR A 282 -12.02 25.99 -12.17
N VAL A 283 -13.06 26.83 -12.26
CA VAL A 283 -13.05 28.10 -13.01
C VAL A 283 -11.97 29.07 -12.50
N THR A 284 -11.57 28.95 -11.23
CA THR A 284 -10.61 29.84 -10.57
C THR A 284 -9.15 29.33 -10.62
N GLN A 285 -8.88 28.17 -11.22
CA GLN A 285 -7.53 27.62 -11.29
C GLN A 285 -6.62 28.43 -12.23
N LYS A 286 -5.55 28.99 -11.66
CA LYS A 286 -4.58 29.83 -12.40
C LYS A 286 -3.33 29.07 -12.87
N LYS A 287 -3.07 27.88 -12.33
CA LYS A 287 -1.84 27.10 -12.59
C LYS A 287 -2.18 25.65 -12.88
N GLN A 288 -1.50 25.07 -13.86
CA GLN A 288 -1.45 23.61 -13.97
C GLN A 288 -0.55 23.05 -12.87
N PRO A 289 -0.89 21.88 -12.31
CA PRO A 289 -0.08 21.23 -11.30
C PRO A 289 1.33 20.99 -11.85
N SER A 290 2.34 21.22 -11.02
CA SER A 290 3.72 20.92 -11.38
C SER A 290 3.86 19.43 -11.73
N SER A 291 4.70 19.12 -12.71
CA SER A 291 5.11 17.74 -12.93
C SER A 291 5.71 17.20 -11.63
N VAL A 292 5.08 16.15 -11.10
CA VAL A 292 5.47 15.49 -9.87
C VAL A 292 6.95 15.12 -9.99
N LYS A 293 7.80 15.68 -9.11
CA LYS A 293 9.18 15.19 -8.97
C LYS A 293 9.13 13.84 -8.27
N LYS A 294 9.24 12.78 -9.08
CA LYS A 294 9.33 11.39 -8.63
C LYS A 294 10.72 11.14 -8.00
N THR A 295 10.81 10.17 -7.10
CA THR A 295 12.04 9.56 -6.53
C THR A 295 12.68 10.17 -5.28
N VAL A 296 11.92 10.75 -4.34
CA VAL A 296 12.44 11.03 -2.98
C VAL A 296 11.50 10.45 -1.92
N GLY A 297 11.99 9.48 -1.14
CA GLY A 297 11.22 8.89 -0.04
C GLY A 297 11.64 7.46 0.30
N LYS A 298 11.11 6.93 1.41
CA LYS A 298 11.33 5.56 1.89
C LYS A 298 10.71 4.49 0.97
N SER A 299 9.80 4.89 0.09
CA SER A 299 9.21 4.02 -0.92
C SER A 299 8.89 4.82 -2.17
N VAL A 300 8.85 4.14 -3.32
CA VAL A 300 8.58 4.75 -4.62
C VAL A 300 7.79 3.79 -5.50
N TYR A 301 6.99 4.35 -6.41
CA TYR A 301 6.40 3.59 -7.51
C TYR A 301 7.16 3.86 -8.80
N ILE A 302 7.62 2.80 -9.46
CA ILE A 302 8.22 2.86 -10.79
C ILE A 302 7.25 2.25 -11.80
N ASN A 303 7.21 2.83 -12.99
CA ASN A 303 6.41 2.27 -14.08
C ASN A 303 7.21 1.11 -14.69
N SER A 304 6.52 0.01 -14.96
CA SER A 304 7.09 -1.22 -15.53
C SER A 304 6.12 -1.82 -16.55
N VAL A 305 6.55 -2.87 -17.24
CA VAL A 305 5.67 -3.65 -18.12
C VAL A 305 4.46 -4.28 -17.39
N ALA A 306 4.53 -4.46 -16.07
CA ALA A 306 3.41 -4.93 -15.24
C ALA A 306 2.35 -3.84 -14.94
N GLY A 307 2.66 -2.56 -15.17
CA GLY A 307 1.94 -1.43 -14.58
C GLY A 307 2.88 -0.63 -13.68
N GLN A 308 2.62 -0.58 -12.37
CA GLN A 308 3.54 0.01 -11.40
C GLN A 308 4.08 -1.03 -10.42
N MET A 309 5.38 -0.96 -10.16
CA MET A 309 6.03 -1.69 -9.07
C MET A 309 6.29 -0.76 -7.88
N HIS A 310 6.01 -1.25 -6.69
CA HIS A 310 6.33 -0.60 -5.43
C HIS A 310 7.71 -1.06 -4.96
N ILE A 311 8.60 -0.10 -4.67
CA ILE A 311 9.98 -0.35 -4.25
C ILE A 311 10.20 0.33 -2.91
N HIS A 312 10.60 -0.44 -1.89
CA HIS A 312 11.08 0.09 -0.62
C HIS A 312 12.55 0.50 -0.77
N GLN A 313 12.89 1.66 -0.21
CA GLN A 313 14.21 2.26 -0.22
C GLN A 313 14.70 2.46 1.22
N LEU A 314 15.85 1.91 1.54
CA LEU A 314 16.49 2.06 2.85
C LEU A 314 17.95 2.48 2.67
N GLY A 315 18.50 3.17 3.69
CA GLY A 315 19.88 3.64 3.66
C GLY A 315 20.11 4.89 2.80
N GLU A 316 21.07 5.71 3.20
CA GLU A 316 21.38 7.01 2.59
C GLU A 316 22.68 6.99 1.75
N HIS A 317 23.15 5.80 1.33
CA HIS A 317 24.43 5.58 0.63
C HIS A 317 24.26 5.35 -0.88
N PRO A 318 24.05 6.39 -1.71
CA PRO A 318 23.61 6.23 -3.10
C PRO A 318 24.63 5.57 -4.03
N THR A 319 25.89 5.42 -3.62
CA THR A 319 26.97 4.87 -4.46
C THR A 319 27.03 3.34 -4.45
N ASP A 320 26.50 2.69 -3.41
CA ASP A 320 26.64 1.25 -3.20
C ASP A 320 25.24 0.64 -3.02
N THR A 321 24.63 0.30 -4.16
CA THR A 321 23.23 -0.16 -4.20
C THR A 321 23.13 -1.67 -4.17
N ILE A 322 22.29 -2.18 -3.26
CA ILE A 322 21.90 -3.59 -3.19
C ILE A 322 20.42 -3.72 -3.55
N LEU A 323 20.12 -4.42 -4.65
CA LEU A 323 18.78 -4.90 -4.96
C LEU A 323 18.53 -6.22 -4.22
N ILE A 324 17.61 -6.22 -3.26
CA ILE A 324 17.24 -7.43 -2.52
C ILE A 324 15.99 -8.04 -3.14
N LEU A 325 16.11 -9.24 -3.71
CA LEU A 325 14.97 -10.00 -4.21
C LEU A 325 14.53 -11.02 -3.17
N ASP A 326 13.24 -11.01 -2.83
CA ASP A 326 12.60 -11.98 -1.93
C ASP A 326 11.25 -12.42 -2.53
N THR A 327 10.88 -13.69 -2.31
CA THR A 327 9.65 -14.27 -2.85
C THR A 327 9.21 -15.48 -2.02
N PRO A 328 7.90 -15.72 -1.82
CA PRO A 328 6.75 -14.92 -2.29
C PRO A 328 6.41 -13.75 -1.38
N THR A 329 7.23 -13.50 -0.36
CA THR A 329 6.99 -12.51 0.69
C THR A 329 8.19 -11.60 0.80
N LEU A 330 8.15 -10.63 1.72
CA LEU A 330 9.29 -9.77 2.03
C LEU A 330 9.97 -10.11 3.36
N VAL A 331 9.59 -11.19 4.04
CA VAL A 331 10.03 -11.45 5.42
C VAL A 331 11.56 -11.51 5.56
N LEU A 332 12.24 -12.25 4.67
CA LEU A 332 13.70 -12.34 4.71
C LEU A 332 14.34 -11.09 4.10
N GLY A 333 13.75 -10.56 3.02
CA GLY A 333 14.22 -9.34 2.35
C GLY A 333 14.25 -8.13 3.29
N GLN A 334 13.21 -7.94 4.10
CA GLN A 334 13.13 -6.90 5.13
C GLN A 334 14.19 -7.11 6.22
N SER A 335 14.38 -8.36 6.67
CA SER A 335 15.42 -8.70 7.64
C SER A 335 16.81 -8.33 7.11
N TRP A 336 17.10 -8.67 5.85
CA TRP A 336 18.36 -8.32 5.20
C TRP A 336 18.52 -6.81 5.00
N ALA A 337 17.48 -6.14 4.52
CA ALA A 337 17.47 -4.69 4.33
C ALA A 337 17.78 -3.94 5.63
N GLU A 338 17.17 -4.35 6.75
CA GLU A 338 17.40 -3.75 8.06
C GLU A 338 18.85 -3.90 8.55
N GLN A 339 19.52 -5.01 8.22
CA GLN A 339 20.91 -5.23 8.62
C GLN A 339 21.94 -4.53 7.73
N LEU A 340 21.56 -4.16 6.49
CA LEU A 340 22.48 -3.61 5.50
C LEU A 340 22.28 -2.11 5.22
N LYS A 341 21.16 -1.51 5.66
CA LYS A 341 20.81 -0.11 5.37
C LYS A 341 21.80 0.94 5.91
N GLU A 342 22.59 0.59 6.92
CA GLU A 342 23.57 1.53 7.51
C GLU A 342 24.82 1.67 6.65
N ASP A 343 25.11 0.69 5.78
CA ASP A 343 26.30 0.65 4.95
C ASP A 343 25.98 0.80 3.45
N PHE A 344 24.75 0.48 3.05
CA PHE A 344 24.35 0.40 1.64
C PHE A 344 23.00 1.09 1.38
N HIS A 345 22.80 1.53 0.15
CA HIS A 345 21.46 1.88 -0.32
C HIS A 345 20.73 0.61 -0.77
N ILE A 346 19.58 0.34 -0.17
CA ILE A 346 18.82 -0.87 -0.39
C ILE A 346 17.60 -0.57 -1.24
N LEU A 347 17.44 -1.33 -2.33
CA LEU A 347 16.21 -1.43 -3.09
C LEU A 347 15.56 -2.78 -2.80
N LEU A 348 14.38 -2.77 -2.16
CA LEU A 348 13.59 -3.96 -1.88
C LEU A 348 12.26 -3.87 -2.65
N PRO A 349 12.21 -4.39 -3.89
CA PRO A 349 10.98 -4.44 -4.67
C PRO A 349 9.94 -5.38 -4.06
N GLU A 350 8.69 -4.93 -4.06
CA GLU A 350 7.55 -5.84 -4.12
C GLU A 350 7.43 -6.35 -5.55
N LEU A 351 7.65 -7.65 -5.78
CA LEU A 351 7.56 -8.21 -7.14
C LEU A 351 6.13 -8.08 -7.70
N PRO A 352 5.97 -8.00 -9.04
CA PRO A 352 4.65 -7.96 -9.66
C PRO A 352 3.72 -9.04 -9.13
N GLY A 353 2.51 -8.64 -8.74
CA GLY A 353 1.53 -9.54 -8.12
C GLY A 353 1.65 -9.67 -6.60
N PHE A 354 2.49 -8.89 -5.93
CA PHE A 354 2.57 -8.84 -4.48
C PHE A 354 2.34 -7.42 -3.95
N GLY A 355 1.55 -7.30 -2.87
CA GLY A 355 1.31 -6.04 -2.16
C GLY A 355 0.77 -4.91 -3.03
N GLU A 356 1.48 -3.80 -3.05
CA GLU A 356 1.19 -2.59 -3.81
C GLU A 356 1.70 -2.66 -5.26
N SER A 357 2.44 -3.69 -5.67
CA SER A 357 2.81 -3.88 -7.08
C SER A 357 1.65 -4.44 -7.90
N ASP A 358 1.50 -3.96 -9.14
CA ASP A 358 0.50 -4.50 -10.06
C ASP A 358 0.83 -5.94 -10.46
N PRO A 359 -0.17 -6.82 -10.62
CA PRO A 359 0.02 -8.16 -11.15
C PRO A 359 0.18 -8.13 -12.68
N PHE A 360 0.84 -9.14 -13.23
CA PHE A 360 0.79 -9.40 -14.66
C PHE A 360 -0.56 -10.01 -15.06
N THR A 361 -1.03 -9.68 -16.25
CA THR A 361 -2.12 -10.44 -16.89
C THR A 361 -1.66 -11.86 -17.23
N SER A 362 -0.39 -12.01 -17.66
CA SER A 362 0.24 -13.29 -18.01
C SER A 362 1.69 -13.30 -17.50
N PRO A 363 1.96 -13.86 -16.30
CA PRO A 363 3.31 -13.93 -15.74
C PRO A 363 4.26 -14.75 -16.62
N SER A 364 5.53 -14.32 -16.72
CA SER A 364 6.60 -15.07 -17.36
C SER A 364 7.97 -14.59 -16.86
N ALA A 365 9.01 -15.41 -17.03
CA ALA A 365 10.38 -15.01 -16.71
C ALA A 365 10.77 -13.69 -17.36
N ASN A 366 10.54 -13.53 -18.66
CA ASN A 366 10.88 -12.28 -19.35
C ASN A 366 10.12 -11.08 -18.78
N ALA A 367 8.83 -11.23 -18.47
CA ALA A 367 8.06 -10.12 -17.89
C ALA A 367 8.60 -9.68 -16.52
N PHE A 368 8.98 -10.61 -15.65
CA PHE A 368 9.62 -10.26 -14.38
C PHE A 368 10.99 -9.58 -14.58
N ILE A 369 11.79 -10.08 -15.53
CA ILE A 369 13.11 -9.52 -15.85
C ILE A 369 12.99 -8.11 -16.43
N ASP A 370 12.04 -7.88 -17.33
CA ASP A 370 11.78 -6.56 -17.92
C ASP A 370 11.39 -5.55 -16.83
N SER A 371 10.46 -5.91 -15.93
CA SER A 371 10.05 -5.03 -14.83
C SER A 371 11.17 -4.73 -13.83
N LEU A 372 12.04 -5.70 -13.54
CA LEU A 372 13.22 -5.49 -12.69
C LEU A 372 14.29 -4.67 -13.40
N THR A 373 14.44 -4.83 -14.72
CA THR A 373 15.34 -4.00 -15.54
C THR A 373 14.87 -2.55 -15.55
N ASP A 374 13.57 -2.30 -15.70
CA ASP A 374 12.96 -0.97 -15.57
C ASP A 374 13.27 -0.34 -14.20
N THR A 375 13.25 -1.16 -13.13
CA THR A 375 13.61 -0.71 -11.78
C THR A 375 15.07 -0.25 -11.71
N LEU A 376 16.00 -1.03 -12.26
CA LEU A 376 17.42 -0.66 -12.33
C LEU A 376 17.63 0.60 -13.18
N ASP A 377 16.98 0.70 -14.34
CA ASP A 377 17.06 1.88 -15.19
C ASP A 377 16.60 3.18 -14.52
N VAL A 378 15.60 3.09 -13.64
CA VAL A 378 15.06 4.26 -12.95
C VAL A 378 15.84 4.59 -11.67
N LEU A 379 16.22 3.59 -10.88
CA LEU A 379 16.71 3.79 -9.51
C LEU A 379 18.20 3.49 -9.31
N ALA A 380 18.80 2.61 -10.11
CA ALA A 380 20.17 2.15 -9.89
C ALA A 380 20.84 1.72 -11.21
N LYS A 381 21.43 2.70 -11.90
CA LYS A 381 21.88 2.53 -13.29
C LYS A 381 23.19 1.77 -13.44
N ASP A 382 24.08 1.84 -12.45
CA ASP A 382 25.44 1.28 -12.55
C ASP A 382 25.86 0.60 -11.24
N ASN A 383 26.69 -0.44 -11.33
CA ASN A 383 27.37 -1.13 -10.22
C ASN A 383 26.44 -1.68 -9.12
N VAL A 384 25.35 -2.34 -9.52
CA VAL A 384 24.37 -2.91 -8.59
C VAL A 384 24.80 -4.29 -8.11
N THR A 385 24.67 -4.54 -6.81
CA THR A 385 24.73 -5.88 -6.24
C THR A 385 23.31 -6.43 -6.13
N ILE A 386 23.08 -7.67 -6.57
CA ILE A 386 21.80 -8.36 -6.33
C ILE A 386 21.98 -9.34 -5.16
N LEU A 387 21.16 -9.21 -4.12
CA LEU A 387 21.06 -10.19 -3.04
C LEU A 387 19.73 -10.92 -3.18
N ALA A 388 19.79 -12.23 -3.41
CA ALA A 388 18.61 -13.07 -3.58
C ALA A 388 18.41 -13.98 -2.36
N THR A 389 17.24 -13.88 -1.73
CA THR A 389 16.86 -14.74 -0.61
C THR A 389 16.04 -15.93 -1.08
N GLY A 390 16.42 -17.13 -0.60
CA GLY A 390 15.67 -18.35 -0.85
C GLY A 390 15.34 -18.55 -2.31
N LEU A 391 14.05 -18.73 -2.61
CA LEU A 391 13.58 -19.11 -3.94
C LEU A 391 13.77 -18.05 -5.03
N SER A 392 14.15 -16.82 -4.68
CA SER A 392 14.35 -15.75 -5.67
C SER A 392 15.66 -15.89 -6.46
N ALA A 393 16.58 -16.77 -6.03
CA ALA A 393 17.92 -16.90 -6.59
C ALA A 393 17.96 -17.18 -8.12
N PRO A 394 17.12 -18.07 -8.69
CA PRO A 394 17.09 -18.27 -10.14
C PRO A 394 16.69 -17.02 -10.92
N LEU A 395 15.74 -16.23 -10.40
CA LEU A 395 15.33 -14.96 -11.01
C LEU A 395 16.46 -13.92 -10.94
N ALA A 396 17.15 -13.81 -9.81
CA ALA A 396 18.30 -12.94 -9.65
C ALA A 396 19.44 -13.29 -10.62
N MET A 397 19.73 -14.59 -10.77
CA MET A 397 20.72 -15.09 -11.71
C MET A 397 20.38 -14.71 -13.15
N LYS A 398 19.10 -14.84 -13.53
CA LYS A 398 18.62 -14.45 -14.86
C LYS A 398 18.66 -12.94 -15.08
N LEU A 399 18.31 -12.13 -14.07
CA LEU A 399 18.39 -10.67 -14.14
C LEU A 399 19.82 -10.20 -14.39
N ALA A 400 20.79 -10.78 -13.66
CA ALA A 400 22.18 -10.45 -13.85
C ALA A 400 22.74 -10.86 -15.23
N GLU A 401 22.21 -11.93 -15.83
CA GLU A 401 22.55 -12.28 -17.22
C GLU A 401 22.07 -11.19 -18.19
N CYS A 402 20.82 -10.75 -18.03
CA CYS A 402 20.19 -9.76 -18.89
C CYS A 402 20.68 -8.32 -18.66
N SER A 403 21.18 -8.01 -17.46
CA SER A 403 21.68 -6.70 -17.05
C SER A 403 23.15 -6.72 -16.65
N SER A 404 23.97 -7.50 -17.38
CA SER A 404 25.38 -7.72 -17.08
C SER A 404 26.27 -6.47 -17.12
N ASP A 405 25.81 -5.40 -17.78
CA ASP A 405 26.42 -4.07 -17.81
C ASP A 405 26.19 -3.29 -16.51
N LYS A 406 25.13 -3.61 -15.75
CA LYS A 406 24.75 -2.93 -14.51
C LYS A 406 25.10 -3.73 -13.26
N VAL A 407 25.04 -5.05 -13.32
CA VAL A 407 25.19 -5.93 -12.16
C VAL A 407 26.64 -6.36 -11.96
N SER A 408 27.26 -5.88 -10.89
CA SER A 408 28.67 -6.18 -10.57
C SER A 408 28.83 -7.45 -9.73
N SER A 409 27.89 -7.69 -8.82
CA SER A 409 27.98 -8.79 -7.85
C SER A 409 26.63 -9.42 -7.58
N ILE A 410 26.64 -10.70 -7.22
CA ILE A 410 25.44 -11.46 -6.84
C ILE A 410 25.70 -12.22 -5.56
N ILE A 411 24.72 -12.18 -4.67
CA ILE A 411 24.72 -12.88 -3.39
C ILE A 411 23.51 -13.81 -3.38
N VAL A 412 23.75 -15.11 -3.18
CA VAL A 412 22.72 -16.15 -3.13
C VAL A 412 22.60 -16.65 -1.71
N ASP A 413 21.47 -16.39 -1.06
CA ASP A 413 21.10 -16.88 0.28
C ASP A 413 20.09 -18.04 0.19
N GLY A 414 20.53 -19.18 -0.35
CA GLY A 414 19.74 -20.40 -0.50
C GLY A 414 18.87 -20.47 -1.76
N GLY A 415 18.00 -21.49 -1.81
CA GLY A 415 16.85 -21.65 -2.72
C GLY A 415 17.11 -21.62 -4.23
N ILE A 416 18.35 -21.87 -4.66
CA ILE A 416 18.75 -21.77 -6.07
C ILE A 416 18.49 -23.04 -6.90
N SER A 417 18.39 -24.21 -6.27
CA SER A 417 18.26 -25.49 -6.96
C SER A 417 16.80 -25.86 -7.21
N VAL A 418 16.55 -26.67 -8.26
CA VAL A 418 15.23 -27.29 -8.49
C VAL A 418 14.78 -28.08 -7.25
N ALA A 419 15.71 -28.78 -6.59
CA ALA A 419 15.43 -29.55 -5.39
C ALA A 419 15.03 -28.70 -4.17
N ALA A 420 15.31 -27.39 -4.18
CA ALA A 420 14.84 -26.47 -3.15
C ALA A 420 13.34 -26.15 -3.32
N PHE A 421 12.77 -26.36 -4.51
CA PHE A 421 11.34 -26.30 -4.73
C PHE A 421 10.75 -27.67 -4.39
N PRO A 422 9.74 -27.75 -3.51
CA PRO A 422 9.08 -29.02 -3.25
C PRO A 422 8.49 -29.57 -4.56
N GLU A 423 8.72 -30.85 -4.87
CA GLU A 423 8.03 -31.57 -5.94
C GLU A 423 6.51 -31.53 -5.64
N PRO A 424 5.71 -30.74 -6.36
CA PRO A 424 4.33 -30.53 -5.99
C PRO A 424 3.52 -31.79 -6.31
N ILE A 425 2.65 -32.22 -5.39
CA ILE A 425 1.51 -33.07 -5.78
C ILE A 425 0.50 -32.18 -6.51
N HIS A 426 0.32 -30.94 -6.01
CA HIS A 426 -0.41 -29.84 -6.65
C HIS A 426 0.32 -28.49 -6.47
N ALA A 427 0.17 -27.57 -7.43
CA ALA A 427 0.78 -26.23 -7.37
C ALA A 427 0.35 -25.42 -6.12
N THR A 428 -0.84 -25.70 -5.59
CA THR A 428 -1.40 -25.05 -4.39
C THR A 428 -0.82 -25.54 -3.06
N ASP A 429 0.01 -26.60 -3.07
CA ASP A 429 0.47 -27.24 -1.83
C ASP A 429 1.38 -26.31 -1.01
N PHE A 430 2.19 -25.48 -1.65
CA PHE A 430 3.05 -24.51 -0.97
C PHE A 430 2.69 -23.04 -1.26
N THR A 431 1.86 -22.77 -2.27
CA THR A 431 1.29 -21.45 -2.59
C THR A 431 -0.23 -21.52 -2.67
N PRO A 432 -0.93 -21.61 -1.53
CA PRO A 432 -2.38 -21.69 -1.49
C PRO A 432 -3.05 -20.41 -2.02
N HIS A 433 -4.23 -20.56 -2.64
CA HIS A 433 -5.09 -19.42 -2.95
C HIS A 433 -5.96 -19.05 -1.75
N PHE A 434 -6.06 -17.76 -1.45
CA PHE A 434 -6.84 -17.26 -0.32
C PHE A 434 -8.08 -16.50 -0.80
N ASP A 435 -9.16 -17.23 -1.05
CA ASP A 435 -10.44 -16.61 -1.40
C ASP A 435 -11.14 -16.00 -0.18
N PHE A 436 -11.91 -14.93 -0.42
CA PHE A 436 -12.71 -14.31 0.62
C PHE A 436 -13.66 -15.33 1.29
N ASN A 437 -13.64 -15.36 2.62
CA ASN A 437 -14.55 -16.18 3.41
C ASN A 437 -15.23 -15.34 4.49
N TYR A 438 -16.57 -15.39 4.57
CA TYR A 438 -17.37 -14.71 5.59
C TYR A 438 -17.07 -15.15 7.04
N SER A 439 -16.43 -16.30 7.23
CA SER A 439 -15.93 -16.72 8.53
C SER A 439 -14.69 -15.93 8.98
N GLY A 440 -13.94 -15.35 8.03
CA GLY A 440 -12.63 -14.74 8.26
C GLY A 440 -11.46 -15.74 8.21
N SER A 441 -11.70 -17.02 7.89
CA SER A 441 -10.66 -18.06 7.97
C SER A 441 -9.44 -17.77 7.10
N HIS A 442 -9.65 -17.27 5.87
CA HIS A 442 -8.59 -16.87 4.95
C HIS A 442 -7.54 -15.93 5.58
N LEU A 443 -7.95 -15.02 6.48
CA LEU A 443 -7.00 -14.14 7.19
C LEU A 443 -6.06 -14.93 8.10
N HIS A 444 -6.60 -15.88 8.87
CA HIS A 444 -5.81 -16.74 9.74
C HIS A 444 -4.98 -17.76 8.95
N GLU A 445 -5.50 -18.27 7.84
CA GLU A 445 -4.76 -19.17 6.95
C GLU A 445 -3.51 -18.47 6.39
N ILE A 446 -3.62 -17.22 5.94
CA ILE A 446 -2.45 -16.41 5.53
C ILE A 446 -1.45 -16.25 6.69
N TRP A 447 -1.93 -15.86 7.87
CA TRP A 447 -1.06 -15.62 9.02
C TRP A 447 -0.29 -16.86 9.46
N HIS A 448 -0.97 -18.01 9.53
CA HIS A 448 -0.33 -19.26 9.95
C HIS A 448 0.57 -19.84 8.86
N MET A 449 0.24 -19.67 7.58
CA MET A 449 1.17 -19.98 6.49
C MET A 449 2.48 -19.19 6.64
N LEU A 450 2.40 -17.88 6.90
CA LEU A 450 3.56 -17.03 7.10
C LEU A 450 4.39 -17.44 8.33
N ARG A 451 3.74 -17.82 9.43
CA ARG A 451 4.44 -18.30 10.63
C ARG A 451 5.13 -19.63 10.38
N ASP A 452 4.42 -20.58 9.77
CA ASP A 452 4.94 -21.93 9.52
C ASP A 452 6.10 -21.90 8.50
N SER A 453 6.11 -20.95 7.55
CA SER A 453 7.22 -20.79 6.60
C SER A 453 8.54 -20.38 7.27
N GLN A 454 8.48 -19.83 8.49
CA GLN A 454 9.67 -19.49 9.26
C GLN A 454 10.29 -20.70 9.98
N THR A 455 9.53 -21.79 10.15
CA THR A 455 9.99 -22.98 10.89
C THR A 455 10.16 -24.20 9.99
N ASN A 456 9.40 -24.29 8.89
CA ASN A 456 9.38 -25.44 8.01
C ASN A 456 9.49 -25.03 6.54
N TRP A 457 10.15 -25.86 5.74
CA TRP A 457 10.14 -25.75 4.29
C TRP A 457 9.93 -27.11 3.61
N PRO A 458 8.88 -27.25 2.78
CA PRO A 458 7.79 -26.29 2.60
C PRO A 458 6.99 -26.07 3.90
N TRP A 459 6.32 -24.92 4.00
CA TRP A 459 5.67 -24.47 5.25
C TRP A 459 4.63 -25.47 5.79
N ASN A 460 4.01 -26.27 4.93
CA ASN A 460 2.99 -27.26 5.30
C ASN A 460 3.56 -28.64 5.68
N ASN A 461 4.84 -28.91 5.44
CA ASN A 461 5.45 -30.21 5.72
C ASN A 461 5.86 -30.31 7.19
N ARG A 462 5.38 -31.35 7.88
CA ARG A 462 5.57 -31.59 9.32
C ARG A 462 6.69 -32.59 9.66
N GLN A 463 7.46 -33.06 8.67
CA GLN A 463 8.57 -33.99 8.89
C GLN A 463 9.79 -33.28 9.50
N ASN A 464 10.63 -33.99 10.26
CA ASN A 464 11.85 -33.41 10.85
C ASN A 464 12.83 -32.88 9.80
N THR A 465 12.80 -33.45 8.59
CA THR A 465 13.61 -33.05 7.43
C THR A 465 13.21 -31.68 6.87
N SER A 466 11.98 -31.21 7.12
CA SER A 466 11.51 -29.89 6.67
C SER A 466 11.88 -28.76 7.65
N ILE A 467 12.43 -29.07 8.83
CA ILE A 467 12.71 -28.06 9.86
C ILE A 467 13.86 -27.16 9.41
N ARG A 468 13.57 -25.86 9.28
CA ARG A 468 14.55 -24.80 8.99
C ARG A 468 15.60 -24.70 10.09
N LYS A 469 16.80 -24.28 9.69
CA LYS A 469 17.95 -24.03 10.57
C LYS A 469 18.21 -22.54 10.75
N LEU A 470 17.45 -21.68 10.07
CA LEU A 470 17.43 -20.24 10.27
C LEU A 470 16.82 -19.86 11.63
N THR A 471 17.22 -18.68 12.14
CA THR A 471 16.50 -18.07 13.26
C THR A 471 15.12 -17.63 12.78
N PRO A 472 14.02 -18.12 13.38
CA PRO A 472 12.67 -17.87 12.87
C PRO A 472 12.22 -16.42 13.11
N LEU A 473 11.69 -15.77 12.08
CA LEU A 473 11.17 -14.38 12.14
C LEU A 473 9.65 -14.36 12.42
N ILE A 474 9.21 -15.06 13.47
CA ILE A 474 7.77 -15.30 13.75
C ILE A 474 7.04 -14.15 14.44
N LYS A 475 7.74 -13.07 14.79
CA LYS A 475 7.13 -11.91 15.44
C LYS A 475 6.28 -11.12 14.45
N HIS A 476 5.21 -10.51 14.93
CA HIS A 476 4.29 -9.77 14.08
C HIS A 476 4.98 -8.64 13.29
N GLU A 477 6.01 -8.00 13.86
CA GLU A 477 6.82 -6.96 13.22
C GLU A 477 7.47 -7.42 11.89
N ASN A 478 7.74 -8.71 11.72
CA ASN A 478 8.33 -9.26 10.49
C ASN A 478 7.29 -9.83 9.52
N LEU A 479 6.09 -10.19 10.01
CA LEU A 479 5.09 -10.90 9.21
C LEU A 479 3.98 -9.99 8.69
N TYR A 480 3.71 -8.87 9.37
CA TYR A 480 2.53 -8.04 9.12
C TYR A 480 2.48 -7.47 7.70
N ASP A 481 3.61 -6.98 7.19
CA ASP A 481 3.65 -6.40 5.84
C ASP A 481 3.46 -7.47 4.77
N SER A 482 3.97 -8.68 5.00
CA SER A 482 3.73 -9.81 4.11
C SER A 482 2.30 -10.34 4.19
N PHE A 483 1.67 -10.28 5.36
CA PHE A 483 0.24 -10.55 5.52
C PHE A 483 -0.60 -9.56 4.71
N LEU A 484 -0.33 -8.25 4.83
CA LEU A 484 -0.96 -7.23 3.99
C LEU A 484 -0.67 -7.42 2.51
N GLY A 485 0.56 -7.79 2.17
CA GLY A 485 1.01 -8.03 0.80
C GLY A 485 0.16 -9.10 0.10
N ILE A 486 -0.07 -10.21 0.79
CA ILE A 486 -0.92 -11.30 0.32
C ILE A 486 -2.39 -10.87 0.28
N LEU A 487 -2.90 -10.15 1.29
CA LEU A 487 -4.28 -9.66 1.30
C LEU A 487 -4.61 -8.73 0.12
N LYS A 488 -3.65 -7.93 -0.32
CA LYS A 488 -3.81 -7.03 -1.47
C LYS A 488 -3.76 -7.77 -2.81
N GLN A 489 -3.07 -8.92 -2.87
CA GLN A 489 -2.88 -9.71 -4.09
C GLN A 489 -3.08 -11.23 -3.87
N PRO A 490 -4.24 -11.68 -3.34
CA PRO A 490 -4.39 -13.07 -2.86
C PRO A 490 -4.33 -14.12 -3.96
N LYS A 491 -4.47 -13.70 -5.22
CA LYS A 491 -4.41 -14.56 -6.41
C LYS A 491 -3.06 -14.57 -7.10
N HIS A 492 -2.21 -13.57 -6.86
CA HIS A 492 -1.00 -13.30 -7.64
C HIS A 492 0.29 -13.32 -6.81
N TYR A 493 0.20 -13.33 -5.47
CA TYR A 493 1.36 -13.25 -4.57
C TYR A 493 2.42 -14.33 -4.82
N ALA A 494 2.02 -15.43 -5.45
CA ALA A 494 2.83 -16.60 -5.75
C ALA A 494 3.41 -16.64 -7.18
N ASP A 495 2.98 -15.74 -8.08
CA ASP A 495 3.33 -15.78 -9.52
C ASP A 495 4.86 -15.78 -9.74
N ALA A 496 5.59 -15.08 -8.89
CA ALA A 496 7.05 -15.02 -8.92
C ALA A 496 7.71 -16.36 -8.58
N ILE A 497 7.13 -17.18 -7.70
CA ILE A 497 7.71 -18.49 -7.35
C ILE A 497 7.65 -19.44 -8.53
N ASP A 498 6.51 -19.51 -9.22
CA ASP A 498 6.35 -20.40 -10.36
C ASP A 498 7.39 -20.11 -11.44
N THR A 499 7.67 -18.82 -11.66
CA THR A 499 8.73 -18.34 -12.56
C THR A 499 10.13 -18.76 -12.06
N CYS A 500 10.42 -18.59 -10.77
CA CYS A 500 11.71 -18.97 -10.20
C CYS A 500 11.96 -20.48 -10.31
N ARG A 501 10.93 -21.30 -10.14
CA ARG A 501 11.01 -22.76 -10.29
C ARG A 501 11.39 -23.14 -11.72
N GLU A 502 10.77 -22.52 -12.72
CA GLU A 502 11.10 -22.74 -14.13
C GLU A 502 12.57 -22.40 -14.41
N LEU A 503 13.04 -21.23 -13.94
CA LEU A 503 14.41 -20.77 -14.12
C LEU A 503 15.46 -21.65 -13.43
N ALA A 504 15.10 -22.31 -12.32
CA ALA A 504 16.00 -23.18 -11.58
C ALA A 504 16.52 -24.38 -12.41
N HIS A 505 15.80 -24.79 -13.46
CA HIS A 505 16.21 -25.88 -14.34
C HIS A 505 17.43 -25.54 -15.22
N SER A 506 17.68 -24.26 -15.48
CA SER A 506 18.76 -23.81 -16.37
C SER A 506 19.34 -22.48 -15.91
N LEU A 507 20.24 -22.54 -14.92
CA LEU A 507 20.92 -21.37 -14.39
C LEU A 507 22.00 -20.83 -15.34
N PRO A 508 22.14 -19.50 -15.52
CA PRO A 508 23.18 -18.89 -16.31
C PRO A 508 24.55 -18.95 -15.61
N LYS A 509 25.65 -18.89 -16.38
CA LYS A 509 27.04 -19.06 -15.87
C LYS A 509 27.74 -17.78 -15.40
N LEU A 510 27.20 -16.61 -15.72
CA LEU A 510 27.66 -15.27 -15.30
C LEU A 510 29.18 -15.08 -15.12
N PRO A 511 29.99 -15.19 -16.18
CA PRO A 511 31.45 -15.19 -16.07
C PRO A 511 32.05 -13.86 -15.57
N HIS A 512 31.29 -12.77 -15.62
CA HIS A 512 31.75 -11.41 -15.30
C HIS A 512 31.36 -10.93 -13.89
N SER A 513 30.43 -11.61 -13.21
CA SER A 513 29.94 -11.18 -11.90
C SER A 513 30.77 -11.81 -10.77
N LYS A 514 31.08 -11.05 -9.72
CA LYS A 514 31.55 -11.63 -8.45
C LYS A 514 30.37 -12.33 -7.79
N MET A 515 30.55 -13.56 -7.31
CA MET A 515 29.44 -14.32 -6.72
C MET A 515 29.75 -14.76 -5.29
N LEU A 516 28.83 -14.53 -4.37
CA LEU A 516 28.85 -15.06 -3.01
C LEU A 516 27.68 -16.03 -2.82
N PHE A 517 27.99 -17.28 -2.47
CA PHE A 517 27.01 -18.28 -2.09
C PHE A 517 27.06 -18.49 -0.58
N LEU A 518 25.92 -18.29 0.07
CA LEU A 518 25.71 -18.59 1.48
C LEU A 518 25.05 -19.97 1.60
N HIS A 519 25.73 -20.92 2.24
CA HIS A 519 25.18 -22.26 2.48
C HIS A 519 24.91 -22.49 3.97
N LEU A 520 23.88 -23.30 4.26
CA LEU A 520 23.49 -23.65 5.62
C LEU A 520 23.26 -25.16 5.74
N ASP A 521 24.10 -25.81 6.55
CA ASP A 521 24.10 -27.26 6.69
C ASP A 521 22.73 -27.80 7.15
N ASN A 522 22.23 -28.81 6.45
CA ASN A 522 20.99 -29.52 6.77
C ASN A 522 19.72 -28.65 6.79
N ASP A 523 19.72 -27.45 6.18
CA ASP A 523 18.49 -26.69 5.93
C ASP A 523 17.87 -27.13 4.60
N PRO A 524 16.57 -27.50 4.57
CA PRO A 524 15.90 -27.97 3.37
C PRO A 524 15.84 -26.94 2.23
N ALA A 525 15.91 -25.64 2.53
CA ALA A 525 15.91 -24.59 1.52
C ALA A 525 17.31 -24.29 0.95
N TYR A 526 18.38 -24.88 1.50
CA TYR A 526 19.78 -24.66 1.07
C TYR A 526 20.36 -25.88 0.34
N ILE A 527 19.50 -26.81 -0.08
CA ILE A 527 19.90 -28.02 -0.78
C ILE A 527 20.61 -27.71 -2.10
N GLU A 528 21.70 -28.42 -2.35
CA GLU A 528 22.57 -28.29 -3.53
C GLU A 528 23.28 -26.93 -3.73
N VAL A 529 23.20 -25.97 -2.78
CA VAL A 529 23.90 -24.68 -2.89
C VAL A 529 25.41 -24.86 -3.11
N GLU A 530 26.05 -25.73 -2.33
CA GLU A 530 27.50 -26.01 -2.46
C GLU A 530 27.85 -26.63 -3.82
N LYS A 531 27.02 -27.57 -4.27
CA LYS A 531 27.18 -28.25 -5.57
C LYS A 531 27.08 -27.24 -6.70
N ILE A 532 26.07 -26.37 -6.69
CA ILE A 532 25.90 -25.34 -7.71
C ILE A 532 27.05 -24.33 -7.67
N ALA A 533 27.42 -23.83 -6.49
CA ALA A 533 28.54 -22.91 -6.32
C ALA A 533 29.85 -23.46 -6.91
N SER A 534 30.12 -24.77 -6.77
CA SER A 534 31.33 -25.41 -7.33
C SER A 534 31.40 -25.40 -8.87
N THR A 535 30.26 -25.19 -9.54
CA THR A 535 30.18 -25.14 -11.01
C THR A 535 30.26 -23.71 -11.57
N MET A 536 30.18 -22.70 -10.71
CA MET A 536 30.13 -21.28 -11.09
C MET A 536 31.52 -20.66 -11.08
N HIS A 537 31.81 -19.84 -12.09
CA HIS A 537 33.06 -19.11 -12.15
C HIS A 537 33.04 -17.95 -11.15
N ASN A 538 34.19 -17.62 -10.53
CA ASN A 538 34.30 -16.53 -9.54
C ASN A 538 33.35 -16.65 -8.33
N ALA A 539 32.89 -17.87 -8.02
CA ALA A 539 32.04 -18.13 -6.87
C ALA A 539 32.84 -18.31 -5.58
N ILE A 540 32.44 -17.56 -4.56
CA ILE A 540 32.93 -17.65 -3.20
C ILE A 540 31.85 -18.34 -2.38
N LEU A 541 32.16 -19.50 -1.81
CA LEU A 541 31.28 -20.19 -0.87
C LEU A 541 31.59 -19.76 0.58
N ARG A 542 30.57 -19.43 1.36
CA ARG A 542 30.68 -19.13 2.80
C ARG A 542 29.57 -19.80 3.59
N LYS A 543 29.92 -20.33 4.75
CA LYS A 543 28.96 -20.87 5.70
C LYS A 543 28.15 -19.72 6.30
N ARG A 544 26.83 -19.83 6.19
CA ARG A 544 25.86 -18.88 6.71
C ARG A 544 25.58 -19.13 8.19
N PRO A 545 25.72 -18.15 9.08
CA PRO A 545 25.16 -18.21 10.43
C PRO A 545 23.62 -18.28 10.38
N PRO A 546 22.93 -18.87 11.37
CA PRO A 546 21.46 -18.89 11.42
C PRO A 546 20.80 -17.51 11.46
N CYS A 547 21.43 -16.53 12.09
CA CYS A 547 20.92 -15.16 12.26
C CYS A 547 21.29 -14.28 11.06
N THR A 548 20.34 -13.51 10.54
CA THR A 548 20.56 -12.57 9.43
C THR A 548 21.62 -11.51 9.76
N LYS A 549 21.65 -11.02 11.01
CA LYS A 549 22.64 -10.03 11.47
C LYS A 549 24.08 -10.51 11.27
N ASP A 550 24.38 -11.74 11.66
CA ASP A 550 25.72 -12.29 11.52
C ASP A 550 26.05 -12.63 10.06
N ALA A 551 25.03 -13.04 9.28
CA ALA A 551 25.18 -13.25 7.85
C ALA A 551 25.46 -11.93 7.09
N ALA A 552 24.89 -10.80 7.53
CA ALA A 552 25.14 -9.47 6.96
C ALA A 552 26.60 -9.04 7.09
N LEU A 553 27.30 -9.46 8.15
CA LEU A 553 28.74 -9.22 8.28
C LEU A 553 29.52 -9.92 7.15
N ILE A 554 29.10 -11.11 6.72
CA ILE A 554 29.75 -11.83 5.61
C ILE A 554 29.55 -11.08 4.29
N VAL A 555 28.33 -10.57 4.06
CA VAL A 555 27.98 -9.78 2.87
C VAL A 555 28.79 -8.49 2.82
N THR A 556 28.82 -7.73 3.92
CA THR A 556 29.57 -6.47 4.00
C THR A 556 31.06 -6.70 3.70
N ASN A 557 31.67 -7.70 4.35
CA ASN A 557 33.06 -8.09 4.10
C ASN A 557 33.35 -8.57 2.67
N PHE A 558 32.34 -9.07 1.95
CA PHE A 558 32.47 -9.49 0.56
C PHE A 558 32.42 -8.29 -0.40
N LEU A 559 31.61 -7.28 -0.09
CA LEU A 559 31.45 -6.09 -0.93
C LEU A 559 32.57 -5.06 -0.73
N GLU A 560 33.20 -5.02 0.44
CA GLU A 560 34.38 -4.18 0.72
C GLU A 560 35.68 -4.67 0.04
N LYS A 561 35.67 -5.84 -0.60
CA LYS A 561 36.86 -6.51 -1.20
C LYS A 561 36.71 -6.72 -2.71
#